data_AF-A0A947TV92-F1
#
_entry.id   AF-A0A947TV92-F1
#
_cell.length_a   1.000
_cell.length_b   1.000
_cell.length_c   1.000
_cell.angle_alpha   90.00
_cell.angle_beta   90.00
_cell.angle_gamma   90.00
#
_symmetry.space_group_name_H-M   'P 1'
#
loop_
_entity.id
_entity.type
_entity.pdbx_description
1 polymer ?
#
loop_
_entity_poly.entity_id
_entity_poly.type
_entity_poly.pdbx_seq_one_letter_code
_entity_poly.pdbx_strand_id
1 'polypeptide(L)'
;MTTYTFVQNDRCFRHLCTGLVALFSVSAMTTAQKFGYAQKVNPGALAELYGKSTTNLILSHNLCDLVQPVAENVWPDRLVFSVKINDGVQGDLSSFDPLTLTKAGEMGITWSLMGQAYLAFFEDIRFDLTQKLGKNSNHWSDETLKFGYQIRNAVAHSGRIHFNSPDNSPVSWKGLCYSHTNNGEIIFEDIGVVELIVLMCEIESILKTMS
;
A
#
# COMPACT_ATOMS: atom_id res chain seq x y z
N MET A 1 -1.27 -15.90 16.24
CA MET A 1 -1.84 -14.78 15.46
C MET A 1 -0.68 -14.05 14.82
N THR A 2 -0.63 -13.99 13.49
CA THR A 2 0.46 -13.32 12.76
C THR A 2 0.24 -11.81 12.84
N THR A 3 1.32 -11.05 13.07
CA THR A 3 1.26 -9.58 13.11
C THR A 3 2.38 -8.99 12.27
N TYR A 4 2.11 -7.83 11.67
CA TYR A 4 3.15 -6.95 11.14
C TYR A 4 3.31 -5.79 12.12
N THR A 5 4.54 -5.57 12.60
CA THR A 5 4.85 -4.46 13.50
C THR A 5 5.90 -3.59 12.84
N PHE A 6 5.59 -2.30 12.71
CA PHE A 6 6.50 -1.28 12.24
C PHE A 6 6.81 -0.31 13.39
N VAL A 7 8.06 0.09 13.54
CA VAL A 7 8.53 1.05 14.55
C VAL A 7 9.12 2.28 13.87
N GLN A 8 9.27 3.38 14.62
CA GLN A 8 9.76 4.66 14.08
C GLN A 8 11.09 4.60 13.30
N ASN A 9 11.95 3.62 13.61
CA ASN A 9 13.23 3.43 12.92
C ASN A 9 13.12 2.67 11.59
N ASP A 10 11.98 2.05 11.29
CA ASP A 10 11.76 1.41 9.99
C ASP A 10 11.54 2.48 8.93
N ARG A 11 12.19 2.35 7.76
CA ARG A 11 12.14 3.40 6.73
C ARG A 11 10.75 3.57 6.16
N CYS A 12 9.99 2.48 6.07
CA CYS A 12 8.60 2.49 5.63
C CYS A 12 7.62 3.11 6.64
N PHE A 13 7.98 3.24 7.92
CA PHE A 13 7.06 3.58 9.01
C PHE A 13 6.32 4.90 8.78
N ARG A 14 7.07 5.98 8.53
CA ARG A 14 6.51 7.32 8.36
C ARG A 14 5.60 7.41 7.14
N HIS A 15 5.98 6.74 6.06
CA HIS A 15 5.23 6.70 4.81
C HIS A 15 3.91 5.93 4.99
N LEU A 16 3.96 4.78 5.67
CA LEU A 16 2.77 4.02 6.03
C LEU A 16 1.81 4.85 6.89
N CYS A 17 2.31 5.48 7.97
CA CYS A 17 1.47 6.30 8.83
C CYS A 17 0.82 7.46 8.06
N THR A 18 1.60 8.14 7.21
CA THR A 18 1.09 9.26 6.38
C THR A 18 -0.02 8.78 5.43
N GLY A 19 0.21 7.69 4.69
CA GLY A 19 -0.76 7.16 3.75
C GLY A 19 -2.05 6.69 4.42
N LEU A 20 -1.94 6.01 5.56
CA LEU A 20 -3.09 5.50 6.32
C LEU A 20 -3.91 6.62 6.98
N VAL A 21 -3.27 7.66 7.52
CA VAL A 21 -3.98 8.83 8.04
C VAL A 21 -4.74 9.55 6.93
N ALA A 22 -4.13 9.68 5.74
CA ALA A 22 -4.80 10.28 4.59
C ALA A 22 -6.01 9.43 4.14
N LEU A 23 -5.86 8.10 4.04
CA LEU A 23 -6.96 7.18 3.73
C LEU A 23 -8.09 7.29 4.75
N PHE A 24 -7.75 7.27 6.04
CA PHE A 24 -8.72 7.41 7.13
C PHE A 24 -9.46 8.75 7.01
N SER A 25 -8.76 9.84 6.74
CA SER A 25 -9.37 11.16 6.59
C SER A 25 -10.39 11.17 5.46
N VAL A 26 -10.07 10.57 4.31
CA VAL A 26 -11.02 10.42 3.20
C VAL A 26 -12.21 9.55 3.59
N SER A 27 -11.97 8.40 4.23
CA SER A 27 -13.03 7.50 4.69
C SER A 27 -13.98 8.17 5.72
N ALA A 28 -13.43 8.97 6.64
CA ALA A 28 -14.21 9.72 7.61
C ALA A 28 -15.04 10.83 6.94
N MET A 29 -14.46 11.53 5.94
CA MET A 29 -15.19 12.54 5.15
C MET A 29 -16.33 11.91 4.34
N THR A 30 -16.10 10.78 3.67
CA THR A 30 -17.15 10.10 2.90
C THR A 30 -18.26 9.57 3.81
N THR A 31 -17.91 9.05 4.98
CA THR A 31 -18.88 8.63 6.02
C THR A 31 -19.70 9.81 6.50
N ALA A 32 -19.06 10.95 6.81
CA ALA A 32 -19.76 12.15 7.25
C ALA A 32 -20.70 12.71 6.18
N GLN A 33 -20.28 12.69 4.91
CA GLN A 33 -21.12 13.09 3.79
C GLN A 33 -22.32 12.15 3.61
N LYS A 34 -22.11 10.83 3.69
CA LYS A 34 -23.14 9.82 3.46
C LYS A 34 -24.19 9.77 4.57
N PHE A 35 -23.77 9.89 5.83
CA PHE A 35 -24.65 9.67 6.98
C PHE A 35 -24.98 10.94 7.78
N GLY A 36 -24.37 12.09 7.44
CA GLY A 36 -24.62 13.36 8.11
C GLY A 36 -24.02 13.50 9.51
N TYR A 37 -23.13 12.58 9.93
CA TYR A 37 -22.42 12.66 11.21
C TYR A 37 -20.95 12.28 11.06
N ALA A 38 -20.09 12.96 11.83
CA ALA A 38 -18.68 12.63 11.89
C ALA A 38 -18.45 11.29 12.62
N GLN A 39 -17.68 10.39 12.01
CA GLN A 39 -17.24 9.18 12.68
C GLN A 39 -16.26 9.54 13.81
N LYS A 40 -16.65 9.26 15.06
CA LYS A 40 -15.74 9.36 16.20
C LYS A 40 -14.83 8.13 16.24
N VAL A 41 -13.52 8.35 16.32
CA VAL A 41 -12.56 7.27 16.56
C VAL A 41 -12.53 7.00 18.06
N ASN A 42 -13.16 5.90 18.47
CA ASN A 42 -13.13 5.46 19.86
C ASN A 42 -11.89 4.57 20.09
N PRO A 43 -11.37 4.49 21.33
CA PRO A 43 -10.36 3.49 21.69
C PRO A 43 -10.82 2.08 21.28
N GLY A 44 -9.95 1.34 20.60
CA GLY A 44 -10.26 0.00 20.09
C GLY A 44 -11.02 -0.04 18.76
N ALA A 45 -11.33 1.10 18.14
CA ALA A 45 -11.86 1.13 16.78
C ALA A 45 -10.84 0.51 15.81
N LEU A 46 -11.27 -0.52 15.07
CA LEU A 46 -10.43 -1.21 14.09
C LEU A 46 -10.76 -0.73 12.69
N ALA A 47 -9.72 -0.46 11.90
CA ALA A 47 -9.83 -0.41 10.45
C ALA A 47 -9.32 -1.71 9.85
N GLU A 48 -10.04 -2.22 8.85
CA GLU A 48 -9.65 -3.40 8.09
C GLU A 48 -9.31 -3.00 6.65
N LEU A 49 -8.15 -3.45 6.19
CA LEU A 49 -7.70 -3.33 4.82
C LEU A 49 -7.78 -4.71 4.19
N TYR A 50 -8.46 -4.80 3.05
CA TYR A 50 -8.68 -6.06 2.35
C TYR A 50 -7.68 -6.19 1.21
N GLY A 51 -6.87 -7.24 1.27
CA GLY A 51 -5.96 -7.61 0.21
C GLY A 51 -6.67 -8.28 -0.95
N LYS A 52 -6.02 -8.23 -2.09
CA LYS A 52 -6.43 -8.89 -3.33
C LYS A 52 -6.10 -10.37 -3.26
N SER A 53 -6.48 -11.12 -4.29
CA SER A 53 -6.19 -12.56 -4.42
C SER A 53 -4.69 -12.88 -4.30
N THR A 54 -3.82 -11.94 -4.66
CA THR A 54 -2.36 -12.06 -4.57
C THR A 54 -1.85 -12.38 -3.17
N THR A 55 -2.42 -11.75 -2.14
CA THR A 55 -2.03 -12.01 -0.74
C THR A 55 -3.09 -12.78 0.03
N ASN A 56 -4.36 -12.58 -0.32
CA ASN A 56 -5.53 -13.11 0.38
C ASN A 56 -5.53 -12.79 1.89
N LEU A 57 -5.02 -11.61 2.25
CA LEU A 57 -4.91 -11.14 3.64
C LEU A 57 -5.93 -10.04 3.95
N ILE A 58 -6.33 -9.97 5.21
CA ILE A 58 -6.96 -8.79 5.81
C ILE A 58 -5.99 -8.27 6.86
N LEU A 59 -5.62 -6.99 6.74
CA LEU A 59 -4.81 -6.30 7.74
C LEU A 59 -5.73 -5.42 8.59
N SER A 60 -5.85 -5.75 9.87
CA SER A 60 -6.60 -4.95 10.83
C SER A 60 -5.65 -4.15 11.70
N HIS A 61 -5.90 -2.85 11.90
CA HIS A 61 -5.14 -2.03 12.84
C HIS A 61 -6.06 -1.15 13.69
N ASN A 62 -5.56 -0.76 14.87
CA ASN A 62 -6.27 0.19 15.73
C ASN A 62 -6.13 1.60 15.15
N LEU A 63 -7.27 2.21 14.84
CA LEU A 63 -7.34 3.57 14.30
C LEU A 63 -6.93 4.62 15.32
N CYS A 64 -7.29 4.42 16.59
CA CYS A 64 -6.99 5.36 17.66
C CYS A 64 -5.46 5.48 17.85
N ASP A 65 -4.76 4.35 17.82
CA ASP A 65 -3.30 4.27 17.97
C ASP A 65 -2.54 5.00 16.85
N LEU A 66 -3.18 5.23 15.69
CA LEU A 66 -2.59 5.97 14.57
C LEU A 66 -3.05 7.43 14.56
N VAL A 67 -4.35 7.67 14.64
CA VAL A 67 -4.95 8.99 14.39
C VAL A 67 -4.76 9.93 15.59
N GLN A 68 -4.85 9.42 16.82
CA GLN A 68 -4.77 10.27 18.00
C GLN A 68 -3.37 10.93 18.15
N PRO A 69 -2.25 10.18 18.08
CA PRO A 69 -0.92 10.81 18.16
C PRO A 69 -0.74 11.90 17.10
N VAL A 70 -1.17 11.63 15.87
CA VAL A 70 -1.02 12.57 14.75
C VAL A 70 -1.87 13.83 14.97
N ALA A 71 -3.08 13.69 15.53
CA ALA A 71 -3.92 14.84 15.92
C ALA A 71 -3.29 15.67 17.05
N GLU A 72 -2.47 15.05 17.90
CA GLU A 72 -1.68 15.68 18.96
C GLU A 72 -0.31 16.19 18.47
N ASN A 73 -0.08 16.20 17.15
CA ASN A 73 1.17 16.62 16.51
C ASN A 73 2.39 15.75 16.91
N VAL A 74 2.17 14.45 17.08
CA VAL A 74 3.20 13.45 17.41
C VAL A 74 3.05 12.23 16.49
N TRP A 75 4.16 11.58 16.11
CA TRP A 75 4.07 10.30 15.41
C TRP A 75 3.84 9.15 16.41
N PRO A 76 3.05 8.12 16.07
CA PRO A 76 2.95 6.94 16.93
C PRO A 76 4.32 6.28 17.09
N ASP A 77 4.52 5.53 18.18
CA ASP A 77 5.77 4.79 18.42
C ASP A 77 5.89 3.55 17.53
N ARG A 78 4.72 2.96 17.23
CA ARG A 78 4.60 1.75 16.41
C ARG A 78 3.26 1.70 15.71
N LEU A 79 3.23 0.93 14.63
CA LEU A 79 2.05 0.59 13.86
C LEU A 79 1.94 -0.93 13.84
N VAL A 80 0.82 -1.46 14.33
CA VAL A 80 0.62 -2.91 14.47
C VAL A 80 -0.57 -3.33 13.64
N PHE A 81 -0.34 -4.27 12.71
CA PHE A 81 -1.39 -4.95 11.97
C PHE A 81 -1.57 -6.36 12.49
N SER A 82 -2.82 -6.68 12.77
CA SER A 82 -3.32 -8.03 12.98
C SER A 82 -3.67 -8.65 11.62
N VAL A 83 -3.13 -9.83 11.33
CA VAL A 83 -3.36 -10.53 10.05
C VAL A 83 -4.48 -11.55 10.20
N LYS A 84 -5.46 -11.50 9.30
CA LYS A 84 -6.46 -12.55 9.09
C LYS A 84 -6.39 -13.05 7.64
N ILE A 85 -6.75 -14.31 7.41
CA ILE A 85 -6.95 -14.83 6.05
C ILE A 85 -8.31 -14.33 5.56
N ASN A 86 -8.39 -13.84 4.34
CA ASN A 86 -9.65 -13.56 3.69
C ASN A 86 -10.27 -14.90 3.23
N ASP A 87 -11.40 -15.28 3.82
CA ASP A 87 -12.12 -16.52 3.49
C ASP A 87 -13.13 -16.35 2.34
N GLY A 88 -13.15 -15.17 1.71
CA GLY A 88 -13.93 -14.89 0.51
C GLY A 88 -15.37 -14.44 0.78
N VAL A 89 -15.78 -14.28 2.04
CA VAL A 89 -17.12 -13.76 2.39
C VAL A 89 -17.06 -12.23 2.47
N GLN A 90 -16.95 -11.55 1.33
CA GLN A 90 -17.25 -10.12 1.29
C GLN A 90 -18.77 -9.94 1.20
N GLY A 91 -19.37 -9.48 2.29
CA GLY A 91 -20.75 -9.00 2.27
C GLY A 91 -20.86 -7.81 1.32
N ASP A 92 -21.69 -7.94 0.30
CA ASP A 92 -22.00 -6.84 -0.62
C ASP A 92 -22.80 -5.77 0.15
N LEU A 93 -22.12 -4.70 0.54
CA LEU A 93 -22.72 -3.55 1.23
C LEU A 93 -23.14 -2.45 0.23
N SER A 94 -23.51 -2.81 -0.99
CA SER A 94 -23.99 -1.85 -1.98
C SER A 94 -25.45 -1.45 -1.74
N SER A 95 -25.64 -0.32 -1.05
CA SER A 95 -26.85 0.49 -1.22
C SER A 95 -26.65 1.43 -2.41
N PHE A 96 -27.49 1.35 -3.43
CA PHE A 96 -27.43 2.22 -4.61
C PHE A 96 -27.73 3.69 -4.21
N ASP A 97 -26.68 4.50 -4.07
CA ASP A 97 -26.76 5.96 -4.00
C ASP A 97 -26.02 6.54 -5.21
N PRO A 98 -26.65 7.39 -6.05
CA PRO A 98 -26.03 7.97 -7.25
C PRO A 98 -24.79 8.84 -6.98
N LEU A 99 -24.52 9.20 -5.71
CA LEU A 99 -23.28 9.86 -5.29
C LEU A 99 -22.19 8.89 -4.80
N THR A 100 -22.44 7.57 -4.89
CA THR A 100 -21.45 6.55 -4.53
C THR A 100 -20.38 6.47 -5.62
N LEU A 101 -19.12 6.59 -5.21
CA LEU A 101 -18.00 6.33 -6.11
C LEU A 101 -18.13 4.91 -6.67
N THR A 102 -17.81 4.74 -7.96
CA THR A 102 -17.67 3.39 -8.50
C THR A 102 -16.51 2.68 -7.79
N LYS A 103 -16.53 1.35 -7.75
CA LYS A 103 -15.39 0.57 -7.23
C LYS A 103 -14.05 1.00 -7.84
N ALA A 104 -14.04 1.33 -9.13
CA ALA A 104 -12.86 1.86 -9.81
C ALA A 104 -12.45 3.25 -9.29
N GLY A 105 -13.40 4.14 -9.02
CA GLY A 105 -13.16 5.45 -8.40
C GLY A 105 -12.60 5.34 -6.98
N GLU A 106 -13.18 4.47 -6.15
CA GLU A 106 -12.69 4.19 -4.80
C GLU A 106 -11.26 3.62 -4.80
N MET A 107 -11.01 2.64 -5.68
CA MET A 107 -9.66 2.09 -5.87
C MET A 107 -8.69 3.16 -6.38
N GLY A 108 -9.11 4.02 -7.29
CA GLY A 108 -8.29 5.11 -7.82
C GLY A 108 -7.88 6.12 -6.75
N ILE A 109 -8.80 6.52 -5.86
CA ILE A 109 -8.48 7.41 -4.73
C ILE A 109 -7.54 6.72 -3.74
N THR A 110 -7.87 5.47 -3.38
CA THR A 110 -7.09 4.68 -2.44
C THR A 110 -5.65 4.48 -2.95
N TRP A 111 -5.51 4.14 -4.23
CA TRP A 111 -4.24 4.04 -4.92
C TRP A 111 -3.51 5.38 -5.01
N SER A 112 -4.21 6.48 -5.26
CA SER A 112 -3.59 7.80 -5.33
C SER A 112 -3.00 8.21 -3.98
N LEU A 113 -3.57 7.79 -2.86
CA LEU A 113 -3.03 8.11 -1.53
C LEU A 113 -1.91 7.14 -1.13
N MET A 114 -2.16 5.83 -1.19
CA MET A 114 -1.17 4.83 -0.77
C MET A 114 -0.05 4.63 -1.77
N GLY A 115 -0.33 4.79 -3.05
CA GLY A 115 0.69 4.79 -4.10
C GLY A 115 1.68 5.93 -3.87
N GLN A 116 1.24 7.13 -3.49
CA GLN A 116 2.16 8.24 -3.21
C GLN A 116 3.00 7.99 -1.95
N ALA A 117 2.41 7.41 -0.90
CA ALA A 117 3.18 6.94 0.25
C ALA A 117 4.24 5.90 -0.14
N TYR A 118 3.87 4.94 -1.00
CA TYR A 118 4.80 3.94 -1.53
C TYR A 118 5.91 4.57 -2.37
N LEU A 119 5.59 5.51 -3.25
CA LEU A 119 6.56 6.24 -4.07
C LEU A 119 7.55 7.00 -3.20
N ALA A 120 7.07 7.72 -2.18
CA ALA A 120 7.93 8.45 -1.25
C ALA A 120 8.88 7.49 -0.50
N PHE A 121 8.36 6.37 0.01
CA PHE A 121 9.19 5.32 0.60
C PHE A 121 10.25 4.80 -0.38
N PHE A 122 9.86 4.51 -1.61
CA PHE A 122 10.79 3.93 -2.57
C PHE A 122 11.90 4.92 -2.96
N GLU A 123 11.58 6.21 -3.12
CA GLU A 123 12.61 7.23 -3.39
C GLU A 123 13.60 7.38 -2.23
N ASP A 124 13.15 7.27 -0.97
CA ASP A 124 14.04 7.33 0.20
C ASP A 124 15.06 6.19 0.21
N ILE A 125 14.68 4.98 -0.21
CA ILE A 125 15.59 3.82 -0.26
C ILE A 125 16.35 3.70 -1.58
N ARG A 126 15.96 4.43 -2.62
CA ARG A 126 16.49 4.28 -3.98
C ARG A 126 17.98 4.56 -4.06
N PHE A 127 18.46 5.55 -3.31
CA PHE A 127 19.89 5.85 -3.27
C PHE A 127 20.70 4.63 -2.79
N ASP A 128 20.27 4.03 -1.68
CA ASP A 128 20.93 2.85 -1.10
C ASP A 128 20.86 1.64 -2.03
N LEU A 129 19.70 1.39 -2.64
CA LEU A 129 19.54 0.33 -3.64
C LEU A 129 20.50 0.53 -4.82
N THR A 130 20.62 1.75 -5.31
CA THR A 130 21.52 2.09 -6.43
C THR A 130 22.98 1.90 -6.06
N GLN A 131 23.37 2.24 -4.82
CA GLN A 131 24.73 2.04 -4.32
C GLN A 131 25.07 0.55 -4.17
N LYS A 132 24.13 -0.25 -3.65
CA LYS A 132 24.36 -1.68 -3.37
C LYS A 132 24.23 -2.58 -4.60
N LEU A 133 23.26 -2.30 -5.47
CA LEU A 133 22.85 -3.20 -6.56
C LEU A 133 23.07 -2.59 -7.96
N GLY A 134 23.48 -1.34 -8.04
CA GLY A 134 23.63 -0.61 -9.29
C GLY A 134 22.34 0.03 -9.80
N LYS A 135 22.48 0.93 -10.78
CA LYS A 135 21.38 1.75 -11.34
C LYS A 135 20.37 0.96 -12.17
N ASN A 136 20.79 -0.16 -12.76
CA ASN A 136 19.94 -0.94 -13.65
C ASN A 136 19.17 -2.02 -12.87
N SER A 137 17.89 -1.77 -12.61
CA SER A 137 17.02 -2.70 -11.90
C SER A 137 16.89 -4.07 -12.58
N ASN A 138 17.07 -4.15 -13.91
CA ASN A 138 17.02 -5.43 -14.63
C ASN A 138 18.12 -6.40 -14.15
N HIS A 139 19.19 -5.89 -13.55
CA HIS A 139 20.31 -6.70 -13.05
C HIS A 139 20.21 -7.02 -11.56
N TRP A 140 19.20 -6.54 -10.84
CA TRP A 140 19.02 -6.87 -9.43
C TRP A 140 18.74 -8.38 -9.29
N SER A 141 19.33 -9.05 -8.31
CA SER A 141 19.12 -10.50 -8.13
C SER A 141 17.82 -10.83 -7.41
N ASP A 142 17.25 -9.86 -6.68
CA ASP A 142 16.04 -10.04 -5.89
C ASP A 142 14.79 -9.60 -6.68
N GLU A 143 13.87 -10.54 -6.88
CA GLU A 143 12.64 -10.31 -7.64
C GLU A 143 11.65 -9.37 -6.92
N THR A 144 11.65 -9.34 -5.59
CA THR A 144 10.80 -8.43 -4.80
C THR A 144 11.26 -6.99 -5.00
N LEU A 145 12.57 -6.74 -5.04
CA LEU A 145 13.10 -5.41 -5.30
C LEU A 145 12.82 -4.95 -6.74
N LYS A 146 12.97 -5.85 -7.72
CA LYS A 146 12.59 -5.57 -9.13
C LYS A 146 11.11 -5.22 -9.26
N PHE A 147 10.25 -6.06 -8.69
CA PHE A 147 8.82 -5.83 -8.69
C PHE A 147 8.50 -4.50 -7.99
N GLY A 148 9.11 -4.24 -6.84
CA GLY A 148 8.97 -2.99 -6.12
C GLY A 148 9.35 -1.75 -6.93
N TYR A 149 10.44 -1.82 -7.70
CA TYR A 149 10.83 -0.77 -8.64
C TYR A 149 9.78 -0.58 -9.74
N GLN A 150 9.21 -1.68 -10.26
CA GLN A 150 8.16 -1.63 -11.26
C GLN A 150 6.87 -0.99 -10.72
N ILE A 151 6.49 -1.28 -9.47
CA ILE A 151 5.37 -0.60 -8.79
C ILE A 151 5.64 0.89 -8.66
N ARG A 152 6.86 1.27 -8.26
CA ARG A 152 7.28 2.68 -8.18
C ARG A 152 7.10 3.39 -9.52
N ASN A 153 7.54 2.75 -10.62
CA ASN A 153 7.35 3.32 -11.96
C ASN A 153 5.87 3.45 -12.29
N ALA A 154 5.07 2.44 -11.98
CA ALA A 154 3.64 2.50 -12.24
C ALA A 154 2.97 3.65 -11.50
N VAL A 155 3.30 3.88 -10.22
CA VAL A 155 2.81 5.05 -9.48
C VAL A 155 3.23 6.36 -10.14
N ALA A 156 4.50 6.49 -10.53
CA ALA A 156 5.01 7.68 -11.21
C ALA A 156 4.33 7.94 -12.58
N HIS A 157 3.79 6.89 -13.20
CA HIS A 157 3.03 6.95 -14.45
C HIS A 157 1.51 6.80 -14.21
N SER A 158 0.99 7.43 -13.16
CA SER A 158 -0.45 7.52 -12.86
C SER A 158 -1.13 6.16 -12.64
N GLY A 159 -0.42 5.22 -12.02
CA GLY A 159 -0.91 3.87 -11.74
C GLY A 159 -0.92 2.93 -12.95
N ARG A 160 -0.16 3.25 -14.01
CA ARG A 160 -0.08 2.42 -15.21
C ARG A 160 1.24 1.70 -15.30
N ILE A 161 1.21 0.41 -15.62
CA ILE A 161 2.43 -0.38 -15.84
C ILE A 161 3.26 0.27 -16.95
N HIS A 162 4.56 0.44 -16.68
CA HIS A 162 5.48 1.12 -17.60
C HIS A 162 6.87 0.46 -17.60
N PHE A 163 7.20 -0.17 -18.73
CA PHE A 163 8.50 -0.71 -19.09
C PHE A 163 9.10 0.14 -20.23
N ASN A 164 10.24 0.78 -19.96
CA ASN A 164 10.88 1.73 -20.89
C ASN A 164 11.42 1.06 -22.17
N SER A 165 11.75 -0.23 -22.12
CA SER A 165 12.27 -1.01 -23.24
C SER A 165 11.58 -2.37 -23.31
N PRO A 166 11.38 -2.94 -24.52
CA PRO A 166 10.97 -4.34 -24.70
C PRO A 166 11.95 -5.34 -24.10
N ASP A 167 13.23 -4.97 -23.97
CA ASP A 167 14.29 -5.84 -23.44
C ASP A 167 14.29 -5.89 -21.89
N ASN A 168 13.44 -5.11 -21.23
CA ASN A 168 13.33 -5.18 -19.78
C ASN A 168 12.80 -6.56 -19.36
N SER A 169 13.49 -7.20 -18.42
CA SER A 169 13.07 -8.49 -17.89
C SER A 169 11.68 -8.40 -17.25
N PRO A 170 10.81 -9.41 -17.44
CA PRO A 170 9.58 -9.52 -16.65
C PRO A 170 9.89 -9.52 -15.16
N VAL A 171 8.95 -9.01 -14.36
CA VAL A 171 9.05 -9.00 -12.90
C VAL A 171 7.93 -9.84 -12.30
N SER A 172 8.23 -10.60 -11.25
CA SER A 172 7.26 -11.48 -10.59
C SER A 172 7.21 -11.24 -9.09
N TRP A 173 6.01 -11.28 -8.51
CA TRP A 173 5.83 -11.20 -7.06
C TRP A 173 4.51 -11.85 -6.62
N LYS A 174 4.58 -12.84 -5.73
CA LYS A 174 3.42 -13.56 -5.15
C LYS A 174 2.37 -14.01 -6.20
N GLY A 175 2.83 -14.51 -7.34
CA GLY A 175 1.97 -14.99 -8.42
C GLY A 175 1.55 -13.93 -9.44
N LEU A 176 1.79 -12.64 -9.17
CA LEU A 176 1.72 -11.60 -10.20
C LEU A 176 2.97 -11.66 -11.08
N CYS A 177 2.80 -11.42 -12.37
CA CYS A 177 3.88 -11.32 -13.35
C CYS A 177 3.54 -10.20 -14.33
N TYR A 178 4.46 -9.25 -14.47
CA TYR A 178 4.33 -8.14 -15.41
C TYR A 178 5.50 -8.13 -16.38
N SER A 179 5.20 -7.81 -17.64
CA SER A 179 6.21 -7.62 -18.69
C SER A 179 5.84 -6.43 -19.58
N HIS A 180 6.65 -6.18 -20.61
CA HIS A 180 6.37 -5.13 -21.59
C HIS A 180 5.00 -5.26 -22.26
N THR A 181 4.43 -6.48 -22.36
CA THR A 181 3.09 -6.70 -22.94
C THR A 181 1.97 -6.09 -22.11
N ASN A 182 2.22 -5.84 -20.82
CA ASN A 182 1.27 -5.24 -19.89
C ASN A 182 1.34 -3.70 -19.88
N ASN A 183 2.16 -3.08 -20.74
CA ASN A 183 2.33 -1.64 -20.75
C ASN A 183 1.01 -0.88 -20.92
N GLY A 184 0.77 0.08 -20.04
CA GLY A 184 -0.45 0.90 -20.03
C GLY A 184 -1.61 0.32 -19.22
N GLU A 185 -1.55 -0.95 -18.81
CA GLU A 185 -2.55 -1.57 -17.94
C GLU A 185 -2.58 -0.91 -16.56
N ILE A 186 -3.75 -0.92 -15.92
CA ILE A 186 -4.00 -0.28 -14.63
C ILE A 186 -3.59 -1.22 -13.50
N ILE A 187 -2.57 -0.84 -12.74
CA ILE A 187 -1.96 -1.76 -11.76
C ILE A 187 -2.80 -1.97 -10.50
N PHE A 188 -3.68 -1.01 -10.16
CA PHE A 188 -4.50 -1.08 -8.95
C PHE A 188 -5.70 -2.04 -9.06
N GLU A 189 -5.89 -2.66 -10.22
CA GLU A 189 -6.82 -3.78 -10.38
C GLU A 189 -6.28 -5.02 -9.66
N ASP A 190 -4.98 -5.26 -9.75
CA ASP A 190 -4.27 -6.40 -9.18
C ASP A 190 -3.67 -6.13 -7.79
N ILE A 191 -3.30 -4.88 -7.51
CA ILE A 191 -2.57 -4.48 -6.30
C ILE A 191 -3.40 -3.48 -5.50
N GLY A 192 -3.79 -3.87 -4.29
CA GLY A 192 -4.45 -3.02 -3.32
C GLY A 192 -3.50 -2.44 -2.28
N VAL A 193 -4.08 -1.80 -1.25
CA VAL A 193 -3.32 -1.23 -0.13
C VAL A 193 -2.54 -2.29 0.62
N VAL A 194 -3.15 -3.45 0.87
CA VAL A 194 -2.50 -4.54 1.61
C VAL A 194 -1.28 -5.03 0.85
N GLU A 195 -1.38 -5.21 -0.47
CA GLU A 195 -0.24 -5.61 -1.30
C GLU A 195 0.90 -4.59 -1.21
N LEU A 196 0.60 -3.29 -1.24
CA LEU A 196 1.62 -2.25 -1.06
C LEU A 196 2.29 -2.32 0.31
N ILE A 197 1.52 -2.50 1.40
CA ILE A 197 2.06 -2.60 2.77
C ILE A 197 2.97 -3.83 2.89
N VAL A 198 2.52 -4.98 2.38
CA VAL A 198 3.30 -6.23 2.42
C VAL A 198 4.58 -6.07 1.58
N LEU A 199 4.51 -5.46 0.40
CA LEU A 199 5.66 -5.19 -0.43
C LEU A 199 6.67 -4.27 0.26
N MET A 200 6.22 -3.17 0.89
CA MET A 200 7.10 -2.29 1.68
C MET A 200 7.79 -3.04 2.82
N CYS A 201 7.07 -3.94 3.50
CA CYS A 201 7.62 -4.77 4.57
C CYS A 201 8.69 -5.75 4.06
N GLU A 202 8.45 -6.41 2.92
CA GLU A 202 9.40 -7.36 2.34
C GLU A 202 10.65 -6.64 1.83
N ILE A 203 10.50 -5.49 1.16
CA ILE A 203 11.62 -4.64 0.75
C ILE A 203 12.46 -4.21 1.97
N GLU A 204 11.83 -3.72 3.04
CA GLU A 204 12.52 -3.34 4.28
C GLU A 204 13.30 -4.52 4.87
N SER A 205 12.69 -5.71 4.90
CA SER A 205 13.34 -6.94 5.39
C SER A 205 14.57 -7.30 4.56
N ILE A 206 14.49 -7.19 3.23
CA ILE A 206 15.62 -7.46 2.33
C ILE A 206 16.73 -6.43 2.55
N LEU A 207 16.39 -5.15 2.69
CA LEU A 207 17.40 -4.10 2.93
C LEU A 207 18.17 -4.31 4.24
N LYS A 208 17.49 -4.81 5.28
CA LYS A 208 18.10 -5.15 6.58
C LYS A 208 19.04 -6.36 6.51
N THR A 209 18.91 -7.25 5.54
CA THR A 209 19.85 -8.37 5.34
C THR A 209 21.02 -8.00 4.42
N MET A 210 20.91 -6.90 3.68
CA MET A 210 21.97 -6.35 2.83
C MET A 210 22.91 -5.36 3.55
N SER A 211 22.66 -5.04 4.83
CA SER A 211 23.53 -4.19 5.65
C SER A 211 24.55 -5.03 6.40
#